data_AF-A0AAJ2NNH9-F1
#
_entry.id   AF-A0AAJ2NNH9-F1
#
_cell.length_a   1.000
_cell.length_b   1.000
_cell.length_c   1.000
_cell.angle_alpha   90.00
_cell.angle_beta   90.00
_cell.angle_gamma   90.00
#
_symmetry.space_group_name_H-M   'P 1'
#
loop_
_entity.id
_entity.type
_entity.pdbx_description
1 polymer ?
#
loop_
_entity_poly.entity_id
_entity_poly.type
_entity_poly.pdbx_seq_one_letter_code
_entity_poly.pdbx_strand_id
1 'polypeptide(L)'
;MKPKELHSSCDNEHGICGLDPEHPLQTKRKPLEIYTFIDPLCAECWAFEPILKKLQVEYGAYFKIRFLVAGRLQAWNFCQETKKGLAKKSEIAKVWEKIAHETGMSCDGDVWLEHEWSSPYKASIAIKAAELQGPHAGSRFLRKLREYLFLEKKNITEDEIIMNCAESAHLDLEEFKKDLESPLAKKALQCDIKTTNEMGVEVVPTFVFFNNNVDEEGLSITGLYPYHIYVQMIEELLGYTPEKAEPISIEEFLKRYNFVATIEVAVVFDLAPEEAEKQLKLLKLQQKVEAVPVKYGTFWRYIGS
;
A
#
# COMPACT_ATOMS: atom_id res chain seq x y z
N MET A 1 -39.33 -6.07 -12.69
CA MET A 1 -37.86 -6.12 -12.89
C MET A 1 -37.25 -6.20 -11.51
N LYS A 2 -36.71 -7.35 -11.10
CA LYS A 2 -36.08 -7.48 -9.77
C LYS A 2 -34.77 -6.69 -9.76
N PRO A 3 -34.43 -5.96 -8.69
CA PRO A 3 -33.15 -5.27 -8.60
C PRO A 3 -32.02 -6.30 -8.65
N LYS A 4 -31.00 -6.06 -9.49
CA LYS A 4 -29.78 -6.85 -9.54
C LYS A 4 -29.08 -6.73 -8.19
N GLU A 5 -28.95 -7.83 -7.46
CA GLU A 5 -28.08 -7.90 -6.30
C GLU A 5 -26.64 -7.68 -6.75
N LEU A 6 -26.02 -6.62 -6.22
CA LEU A 6 -24.64 -6.25 -6.48
C LEU A 6 -23.76 -7.04 -5.51
N HIS A 7 -23.15 -8.13 -5.98
CA HIS A 7 -22.31 -8.98 -5.15
C HIS A 7 -20.84 -8.51 -5.20
N SER A 8 -20.26 -8.28 -4.03
CA SER A 8 -18.83 -7.95 -3.85
C SER A 8 -17.98 -9.21 -3.85
N SER A 9 -16.93 -9.24 -4.66
CA SER A 9 -15.85 -10.22 -4.50
C SER A 9 -14.95 -9.80 -3.34
N CYS A 10 -14.39 -10.76 -2.62
CA CYS A 10 -13.33 -10.47 -1.67
C CYS A 10 -12.18 -11.43 -1.92
N ASP A 11 -10.99 -10.89 -2.14
CA ASP A 11 -9.79 -11.70 -2.09
C ASP A 11 -9.47 -11.99 -0.63
N ASN A 12 -9.75 -13.23 -0.22
CA ASN A 12 -9.45 -13.69 1.12
C ASN A 12 -7.94 -13.72 1.39
N GLU A 13 -7.08 -13.78 0.36
CA GLU A 13 -5.63 -13.82 0.52
C GLU A 13 -5.04 -12.46 0.88
N HIS A 14 -5.59 -11.37 0.34
CA HIS A 14 -5.05 -10.02 0.51
C HIS A 14 -5.89 -9.14 1.44
N GLY A 15 -7.04 -9.59 1.92
CA GLY A 15 -7.89 -8.75 2.77
C GLY A 15 -8.57 -7.59 2.05
N ILE A 16 -8.36 -7.44 0.74
CA ILE A 16 -8.94 -6.39 -0.09
C ILE A 16 -10.28 -6.92 -0.61
N CYS A 17 -11.36 -6.14 -0.52
CA CYS A 17 -12.63 -6.53 -1.12
C CYS A 17 -13.12 -5.46 -2.10
N GLY A 18 -13.65 -5.90 -3.25
CA GLY A 18 -14.05 -5.07 -4.38
C GLY A 18 -14.99 -5.79 -5.35
N LEU A 19 -15.65 -5.07 -6.25
CA LEU A 19 -16.48 -5.71 -7.28
C LEU A 19 -15.54 -6.40 -8.30
N ASP A 20 -15.51 -7.73 -8.32
CA ASP A 20 -14.76 -8.51 -9.30
C ASP A 20 -15.69 -9.58 -9.91
N PRO A 21 -15.87 -9.62 -11.24
CA PRO A 21 -16.89 -10.45 -11.90
C PRO A 21 -16.55 -11.94 -12.06
N GLU A 22 -15.35 -12.44 -11.71
CA GLU A 22 -14.92 -13.78 -12.16
C GLU A 22 -14.91 -14.93 -11.13
N HIS A 23 -15.13 -14.71 -9.82
CA HIS A 23 -15.02 -15.81 -8.83
C HIS A 23 -16.11 -15.81 -7.76
N PRO A 24 -17.07 -16.77 -7.79
CA PRO A 24 -18.07 -16.93 -6.75
C PRO A 24 -17.58 -17.86 -5.63
N LEU A 25 -17.11 -17.30 -4.51
CA LEU A 25 -17.00 -18.04 -3.24
C LEU A 25 -17.77 -17.31 -2.14
N GLN A 26 -18.61 -18.06 -1.43
CA GLN A 26 -19.41 -17.61 -0.29
C GLN A 26 -18.52 -16.92 0.75
N THR A 27 -18.62 -15.60 0.89
CA THR A 27 -17.89 -14.87 1.92
C THR A 27 -18.76 -14.70 3.16
N LYS A 28 -18.36 -15.32 4.28
CA LYS A 28 -18.74 -14.81 5.61
C LYS A 28 -18.30 -13.34 5.65
N ARG A 29 -19.21 -12.43 6.03
CA ARG A 29 -18.82 -11.02 6.23
C ARG A 29 -17.68 -10.98 7.25
N LYS A 30 -16.56 -10.38 6.85
CA LYS A 30 -15.43 -10.16 7.76
C LYS A 30 -15.88 -9.24 8.91
N PRO A 31 -15.50 -9.54 10.17
CA PRO A 31 -15.97 -8.81 11.33
C PRO A 31 -15.44 -7.37 11.46
N LEU A 32 -14.30 -7.08 10.83
CA LEU A 32 -13.63 -5.78 10.94
C LEU A 32 -13.44 -5.09 9.58
N GLU A 33 -13.32 -3.77 9.62
CA GLU A 33 -12.92 -2.92 8.50
C GLU A 33 -11.82 -1.95 8.95
N ILE A 34 -10.73 -1.88 8.19
CA ILE A 34 -9.57 -1.05 8.46
C ILE A 34 -9.49 0.02 7.36
N TYR A 35 -9.60 1.27 7.78
CA TYR A 35 -9.40 2.44 6.93
C TYR A 35 -7.96 2.92 7.10
N THR A 36 -7.16 2.79 6.04
CA THR A 36 -5.74 3.13 6.01
C THR A 36 -5.55 4.43 5.25
N PHE A 37 -5.28 5.50 5.99
CA PHE A 37 -5.06 6.84 5.46
C PHE A 37 -3.60 7.01 5.08
N ILE A 38 -3.36 7.30 3.80
CA ILE A 38 -2.01 7.35 3.21
C ILE A 38 -1.79 8.60 2.37
N ASP A 39 -0.52 8.91 2.14
CA ASP A 39 -0.06 9.73 1.02
C ASP A 39 0.85 8.83 0.14
N PRO A 40 0.68 8.81 -1.21
CA PRO A 40 1.57 8.06 -2.09
C PRO A 40 3.04 8.43 -1.98
N LEU A 41 3.36 9.66 -1.58
CA LEU A 41 4.72 10.20 -1.42
C LEU A 41 5.28 9.98 0.00
N CYS A 42 4.52 9.38 0.92
CA CYS A 42 4.97 9.20 2.30
C CYS A 42 5.80 7.92 2.46
N ALA A 43 7.08 8.09 2.79
CA ALA A 43 8.00 6.97 3.05
C ALA A 43 7.59 6.13 4.28
N GLU A 44 6.97 6.72 5.30
CA GLU A 44 6.44 5.94 6.43
C GLU A 44 5.25 5.05 6.01
N CYS A 45 4.38 5.54 5.12
CA CYS A 45 3.30 4.72 4.57
C CYS A 45 3.84 3.54 3.74
N TRP A 46 5.00 3.70 3.09
CA TRP A 46 5.72 2.63 2.39
C TRP A 46 6.37 1.64 3.37
N ALA A 47 6.96 2.15 4.44
CA ALA A 47 7.57 1.34 5.48
C ALA A 47 6.56 0.48 6.28
N PHE A 48 5.26 0.74 6.15
CA PHE A 48 4.21 -0.10 6.73
C PHE A 48 3.98 -1.43 5.98
N GLU A 49 4.40 -1.56 4.72
CA GLU A 49 4.11 -2.74 3.89
C GLU A 49 4.49 -4.10 4.54
N PRO A 50 5.64 -4.27 5.24
CA PRO A 50 5.96 -5.52 5.93
C PRO A 50 4.91 -5.91 6.98
N ILE A 51 4.45 -4.94 7.78
CA ILE A 51 3.46 -5.15 8.83
C ILE A 51 2.10 -5.45 8.19
N LEU A 52 1.71 -4.68 7.17
CA LEU A 52 0.49 -4.91 6.42
C LEU A 52 0.42 -6.33 5.87
N LYS A 53 1.48 -6.79 5.20
CA LYS A 53 1.53 -8.13 4.62
C LYS A 53 1.46 -9.21 5.69
N LYS A 54 2.12 -9.03 6.84
CA LYS A 54 2.01 -9.98 7.97
C LYS A 54 0.59 -10.02 8.53
N LEU A 55 -0.08 -8.87 8.68
CA LEU A 55 -1.48 -8.80 9.10
C LEU A 55 -2.40 -9.50 8.10
N GLN A 56 -2.18 -9.31 6.79
CA GLN A 56 -2.96 -9.98 5.75
C GLN A 56 -2.76 -11.51 5.76
N VAL A 57 -1.51 -11.96 5.88
CA VAL A 57 -1.17 -13.39 5.94
C VAL A 57 -1.75 -14.05 7.19
N GLU A 58 -1.59 -13.45 8.37
CA GLU A 58 -2.01 -14.07 9.63
C GLU A 58 -3.49 -13.85 9.95
N TYR A 59 -4.06 -12.69 9.64
CA TYR A 59 -5.39 -12.26 10.10
C TYR A 59 -6.30 -11.72 8.99
N GLY A 60 -5.93 -11.85 7.72
CA GLY A 60 -6.70 -11.32 6.59
C GLY A 60 -8.14 -11.85 6.48
N ALA A 61 -8.46 -12.99 7.14
CA ALA A 61 -9.82 -13.51 7.24
C ALA A 61 -10.75 -12.65 8.12
N TYR A 62 -10.20 -11.85 9.05
CA TYR A 62 -10.98 -11.08 10.02
C TYR A 62 -11.30 -9.65 9.57
N PHE A 63 -10.53 -9.10 8.64
CA PHE A 63 -10.70 -7.69 8.26
C PHE A 63 -10.73 -7.45 6.75
N LYS A 64 -11.42 -6.37 6.38
CA LYS A 64 -11.27 -5.71 5.08
C LYS A 64 -10.36 -4.51 5.24
N ILE A 65 -9.48 -4.26 4.27
CA ILE A 65 -8.67 -3.04 4.26
C ILE A 65 -9.08 -2.11 3.11
N ARG A 66 -9.16 -0.81 3.40
CA ARG A 66 -9.36 0.25 2.40
C ARG A 66 -8.27 1.28 2.51
N PHE A 67 -7.72 1.67 1.36
CA PHE A 67 -6.75 2.76 1.29
C PHE A 67 -7.46 4.05 0.92
N LEU A 68 -7.30 5.08 1.75
CA LEU A 68 -7.83 6.42 1.51
C LEU A 68 -6.66 7.37 1.33
N VAL A 69 -6.69 8.16 0.26
CA VAL A 69 -5.66 9.16 0.02
C VAL A 69 -5.96 10.41 0.86
N ALA A 70 -5.15 10.65 1.89
CA ALA A 70 -5.31 11.76 2.81
C ALA A 70 -4.89 13.08 2.16
N GLY A 71 -5.76 14.09 2.21
CA GLY A 71 -5.62 15.33 1.43
C GLY A 71 -4.81 16.46 2.05
N ARG A 72 -4.12 16.27 3.19
CA ARG A 72 -3.37 17.37 3.81
C ARG A 72 -1.98 17.51 3.17
N LEU A 73 -1.97 18.04 1.94
CA LEU A 73 -1.17 19.12 1.33
C LEU A 73 0.21 19.57 1.89
N GLN A 74 0.76 19.03 2.98
CA GLN A 74 2.11 19.40 3.40
C GLN A 74 3.11 18.99 2.31
N ALA A 75 2.89 17.82 1.69
CA ALA A 75 3.51 17.32 0.45
C ALA A 75 3.44 18.33 -0.72
N TRP A 76 2.36 19.10 -0.81
CA TRP A 76 2.09 19.92 -1.99
C TRP A 76 2.77 21.29 -1.90
N ASN A 77 3.09 21.75 -0.69
CA ASN A 77 3.85 22.98 -0.46
C ASN A 77 5.37 22.83 -0.72
N PHE A 78 5.90 21.61 -0.92
CA PHE A 78 7.33 21.39 -1.22
C PHE A 78 7.71 21.66 -2.69
N CYS A 79 6.72 21.74 -3.57
CA CYS A 79 6.88 21.77 -5.03
C CYS A 79 7.29 23.14 -5.61
N GLN A 80 7.51 24.17 -4.78
CA GLN A 80 7.89 25.51 -5.27
C GLN A 80 9.41 25.64 -5.40
N GLU A 81 9.89 26.14 -6.54
CA GLU A 81 11.30 26.47 -6.82
C GLU A 81 11.77 27.74 -6.10
N THR A 82 11.70 27.71 -4.77
CA THR A 82 12.24 28.77 -3.91
C THR A 82 13.41 28.24 -3.10
N LYS A 83 14.29 29.12 -2.59
CA LYS A 83 15.35 28.71 -1.64
C LYS A 83 14.80 27.92 -0.44
N LYS A 84 13.59 28.28 0.02
CA LYS A 84 12.87 27.55 1.07
C LYS A 84 12.44 26.16 0.60
N GLY A 85 11.90 26.05 -0.61
CA GLY A 85 11.52 24.76 -1.22
C GLY A 85 12.71 23.82 -1.42
N LEU A 86 13.85 24.32 -1.90
CA LEU A 86 15.09 23.55 -2.07
C LEU A 86 15.63 23.00 -0.73
N ALA A 87 15.69 23.84 0.31
CA ALA A 87 16.08 23.41 1.65
C ALA A 87 15.15 22.31 2.18
N LYS A 88 13.84 22.46 1.93
CA LYS A 88 12.81 21.50 2.30
C LYS A 88 12.94 20.17 1.55
N LYS A 89 13.27 20.18 0.25
CA LYS A 89 13.56 18.97 -0.55
C LYS A 89 14.76 18.19 0.01
N SER A 90 15.85 18.89 0.34
CA SER A 90 17.03 18.26 0.96
C SER A 90 16.73 17.67 2.35
N GLU A 91 15.87 18.33 3.12
CA GLU A 91 15.39 17.81 4.41
C GLU A 91 14.56 16.54 4.23
N ILE A 92 13.60 16.53 3.29
CA ILE A 92 12.80 15.32 2.99
C ILE A 92 13.70 14.18 2.52
N ALA A 93 14.66 14.45 1.63
CA ALA A 93 15.59 13.43 1.16
C ALA A 93 16.29 12.74 2.35
N LYS A 94 16.83 13.52 3.30
CA LYS A 94 17.45 12.98 4.52
C LYS A 94 16.48 12.19 5.39
N VAL A 95 15.23 12.63 5.51
CA VAL A 95 14.19 11.92 6.26
C VAL A 95 13.92 10.55 5.61
N TRP A 96 13.86 10.47 4.28
CA TRP A 96 13.72 9.20 3.57
C TRP A 96 14.91 8.27 3.82
N GLU A 97 16.15 8.78 3.73
CA GLU A 97 17.34 7.96 4.04
C GLU A 97 17.29 7.38 5.46
N LYS A 98 16.84 8.20 6.43
CA LYS A 98 16.68 7.78 7.83
C LYS A 98 15.60 6.69 7.96
N ILE A 99 14.43 6.88 7.35
CA ILE A 99 13.33 5.91 7.38
C ILE A 99 13.78 4.59 6.74
N ALA A 100 14.48 4.63 5.61
CA ALA A 100 15.01 3.42 4.96
C ALA A 100 15.95 2.64 5.88
N HIS A 101 16.84 3.34 6.58
CA HIS A 101 17.76 2.73 7.54
C HIS A 101 17.05 2.15 8.77
N GLU A 102 16.05 2.85 9.32
CA GLU A 102 15.35 2.43 10.54
C GLU A 102 14.35 1.30 10.28
N THR A 103 13.71 1.28 9.11
CA THR A 103 12.62 0.35 8.80
C THR A 103 13.04 -0.81 7.89
N GLY A 104 14.19 -0.70 7.22
CA GLY A 104 14.67 -1.66 6.22
C GLY A 104 13.93 -1.62 4.88
N MET A 105 12.85 -0.83 4.76
CA MET A 105 12.14 -0.62 3.49
C MET A 105 12.84 0.48 2.70
N SER A 106 13.49 0.11 1.60
CA SER A 106 14.26 1.06 0.78
C SER A 106 13.39 2.19 0.24
N CYS A 107 13.85 3.41 0.44
CA CYS A 107 13.40 4.60 -0.27
C CYS A 107 14.61 5.49 -0.58
N ASP A 108 14.73 5.92 -1.83
CA ASP A 108 15.85 6.76 -2.28
C ASP A 108 15.43 8.24 -2.31
N GLY A 109 15.95 9.01 -1.36
CA GLY A 109 15.63 10.43 -1.19
C GLY A 109 16.16 11.32 -2.31
N ASP A 110 17.12 10.84 -3.12
CA ASP A 110 17.74 11.62 -4.19
C ASP A 110 16.71 12.00 -5.28
N VAL A 111 15.59 11.28 -5.37
CA VAL A 111 14.47 11.62 -6.28
C VAL A 111 13.94 13.04 -6.08
N TRP A 112 14.02 13.58 -4.86
CA TRP A 112 13.61 14.95 -4.55
C TRP A 112 14.57 16.01 -5.13
N LEU A 113 15.82 15.62 -5.34
CA LEU A 113 16.89 16.48 -5.84
C LEU A 113 17.05 16.37 -7.36
N GLU A 114 16.69 15.22 -7.93
CA GLU A 114 16.85 14.90 -9.35
C GLU A 114 15.66 15.33 -10.22
N HIS A 115 14.48 15.55 -9.62
CA HIS A 115 13.24 15.86 -10.35
C HIS A 115 12.58 17.19 -9.96
N GLU A 116 11.87 17.76 -10.93
CA GLU A 116 10.93 18.86 -10.74
C GLU A 116 9.54 18.32 -10.42
N TRP A 117 9.01 18.75 -9.27
CA TRP A 117 7.71 18.31 -8.78
C TRP A 117 6.72 19.44 -9.02
N SER A 118 5.86 19.31 -10.03
CA SER A 118 4.92 20.37 -10.43
C SER A 118 3.47 20.08 -10.06
N SER A 119 3.09 18.80 -9.99
CA SER A 119 1.68 18.38 -9.86
C SER A 119 1.50 17.20 -8.89
N PRO A 120 1.70 17.40 -7.58
CA PRO A 120 1.68 16.32 -6.58
C PRO A 120 0.32 15.59 -6.48
N TYR A 121 -0.77 16.26 -6.88
CA TYR A 121 -2.12 15.67 -6.88
C TYR A 121 -2.33 14.63 -8.01
N LYS A 122 -1.50 14.62 -9.07
CA LYS A 122 -1.65 13.68 -10.19
C LYS A 122 -1.52 12.22 -9.73
N ALA A 123 -0.55 11.93 -8.87
CA ALA A 123 -0.38 10.60 -8.27
C ALA A 123 -1.65 10.16 -7.50
N SER A 124 -2.24 11.09 -6.75
CA SER A 124 -3.48 10.83 -5.98
C SER A 124 -4.68 10.57 -6.89
N ILE A 125 -4.85 11.36 -7.96
CA ILE A 125 -5.91 11.12 -8.95
C ILE A 125 -5.69 9.79 -9.67
N ALA A 126 -4.46 9.45 -10.03
CA ALA A 126 -4.13 8.20 -10.69
C ALA A 126 -4.50 6.97 -9.85
N ILE A 127 -4.26 7.01 -8.53
CA ILE A 127 -4.70 5.94 -7.62
C ILE A 127 -6.22 5.80 -7.66
N LYS A 128 -6.96 6.90 -7.60
CA LYS A 128 -8.43 6.87 -7.66
C LYS A 128 -8.95 6.41 -9.02
N ALA A 129 -8.28 6.76 -10.12
CA ALA A 129 -8.61 6.27 -11.45
C ALA A 129 -8.41 4.75 -11.56
N ALA A 130 -7.31 4.22 -11.03
CA ALA A 130 -7.08 2.77 -10.97
C ALA A 130 -8.14 2.04 -10.12
N GLU A 131 -8.58 2.64 -9.01
CA GLU A 131 -9.64 2.09 -8.16
C GLU A 131 -11.01 2.03 -8.84
N LEU A 132 -11.27 2.80 -9.90
CA LEU A 132 -12.51 2.69 -10.67
C LEU A 132 -12.62 1.35 -11.41
N GLN A 133 -11.48 0.69 -11.69
CA GLN A 133 -11.43 -0.69 -12.20
C GLN A 133 -11.54 -1.74 -11.07
N GLY A 134 -11.68 -1.29 -9.82
CA GLY A 134 -11.85 -2.14 -8.65
C GLY A 134 -10.78 -1.90 -7.57
N PRO A 135 -11.09 -2.15 -6.28
CA PRO A 135 -10.14 -2.05 -5.17
C PRO A 135 -8.84 -2.83 -5.36
N HIS A 136 -8.89 -4.02 -5.98
CA HIS A 136 -7.68 -4.81 -6.28
C HIS A 136 -6.79 -4.12 -7.31
N ALA A 137 -7.39 -3.58 -8.38
CA ALA A 137 -6.68 -2.81 -9.39
C ALA A 137 -6.00 -1.57 -8.77
N GLY A 138 -6.74 -0.83 -7.92
CA GLY A 138 -6.20 0.30 -7.15
C GLY A 138 -5.03 -0.08 -6.26
N SER A 139 -5.12 -1.19 -5.52
CA SER A 139 -4.02 -1.65 -4.65
C SER A 139 -2.78 -2.08 -5.43
N ARG A 140 -2.94 -2.81 -6.56
CA ARG A 140 -1.81 -3.17 -7.43
C ARG A 140 -1.15 -1.92 -8.00
N PHE A 141 -1.95 -0.97 -8.47
CA PHE A 141 -1.46 0.30 -8.99
C PHE A 141 -0.70 1.10 -7.93
N LEU A 142 -1.25 1.26 -6.72
CA LEU A 142 -0.58 1.96 -5.62
C LEU A 142 0.77 1.32 -5.29
N ARG A 143 0.85 -0.01 -5.25
CA ARG A 143 2.11 -0.74 -5.04
C ARG A 143 3.12 -0.44 -6.14
N LYS A 144 2.73 -0.49 -7.42
CA LYS A 144 3.62 -0.16 -8.55
C LYS A 144 4.06 1.29 -8.56
N LEU A 145 3.15 2.21 -8.29
CA LEU A 145 3.46 3.63 -8.16
C LEU A 145 4.55 3.85 -7.10
N ARG A 146 4.44 3.21 -5.94
CA ARG A 146 5.43 3.31 -4.86
C ARG A 146 6.75 2.64 -5.21
N GLU A 147 6.75 1.50 -5.89
CA GLU A 147 7.98 0.84 -6.38
C GLU A 147 8.77 1.78 -7.32
N TYR A 148 8.08 2.41 -8.29
CA TYR A 148 8.68 3.39 -9.20
C TYR A 148 9.25 4.60 -8.46
N LEU A 149 8.52 5.12 -7.46
CA LEU A 149 8.96 6.26 -6.65
C LEU A 149 10.19 5.93 -5.79
N PHE A 150 10.06 4.94 -4.92
CA PHE A 150 10.98 4.71 -3.82
C PHE A 150 12.21 3.89 -4.23
N LEU A 151 12.10 3.06 -5.27
CA LEU A 151 13.16 2.15 -5.69
C LEU A 151 13.85 2.61 -6.98
N GLU A 152 13.09 3.18 -7.92
CA GLU A 152 13.60 3.58 -9.23
C GLU A 152 13.80 5.09 -9.39
N LYS A 153 13.53 5.86 -8.33
CA LYS A 153 13.58 7.32 -8.32
C LYS A 153 12.80 7.95 -9.47
N LYS A 154 11.61 7.45 -9.77
CA LYS A 154 10.76 8.03 -10.82
C LYS A 154 9.82 9.07 -10.24
N ASN A 155 9.61 10.15 -10.98
CA ASN A 155 8.63 11.17 -10.66
C ASN A 155 7.23 10.66 -11.00
N ILE A 156 6.52 10.15 -9.99
CA ILE A 156 5.17 9.58 -10.14
C ILE A 156 4.06 10.60 -10.40
N THR A 157 4.42 11.84 -10.72
CA THR A 157 3.50 12.89 -11.17
C THR A 157 3.58 13.13 -12.68
N GLU A 158 4.52 12.49 -13.37
CA GLU A 158 4.66 12.53 -14.82
C GLU A 158 3.72 11.52 -15.48
N ASP A 159 3.04 11.93 -16.56
CA ASP A 159 2.01 11.12 -17.20
C ASP A 159 2.58 9.82 -17.78
N GLU A 160 3.80 9.86 -18.35
CA GLU A 160 4.50 8.67 -18.83
C GLU A 160 4.74 7.64 -17.71
N ILE A 161 5.22 8.10 -16.55
CA ILE A 161 5.48 7.23 -15.39
C ILE A 161 4.18 6.65 -14.85
N ILE A 162 3.11 7.45 -14.78
CA ILE A 162 1.79 6.98 -14.36
C ILE A 162 1.26 5.87 -15.29
N MET A 163 1.43 6.03 -16.61
CA MET A 163 1.02 5.00 -17.57
C MET A 163 1.87 3.72 -17.46
N ASN A 164 3.18 3.84 -17.26
CA ASN A 164 4.07 2.69 -17.02
C ASN A 164 3.68 1.91 -15.74
N CYS A 165 3.25 2.62 -14.70
CA CYS A 165 2.73 2.02 -13.48
C CYS A 165 1.42 1.26 -13.73
N ALA A 166 0.51 1.83 -14.54
CA ALA A 166 -0.76 1.18 -14.91
C ALA A 166 -0.53 -0.10 -15.72
N GLU A 167 0.41 -0.08 -16.65
CA GLU A 167 0.80 -1.27 -17.43
C GLU A 167 1.39 -2.36 -16.51
N SER A 168 2.32 -1.97 -15.63
CA SER A 168 2.94 -2.86 -14.65
C SER A 168 1.96 -3.42 -13.61
N ALA A 169 0.83 -2.74 -13.40
CA ALA A 169 -0.25 -3.18 -12.51
C ALA A 169 -1.33 -4.01 -13.22
N HIS A 170 -1.16 -4.24 -14.53
CA HIS A 170 -2.10 -4.95 -15.40
C HIS A 170 -3.51 -4.34 -15.36
N LEU A 171 -3.58 -3.01 -15.55
CA LEU A 171 -4.85 -2.30 -15.72
C LEU A 171 -5.30 -2.31 -17.19
N ASP A 172 -6.58 -2.08 -17.43
CA ASP A 172 -7.07 -1.66 -18.75
C ASP A 172 -6.56 -0.24 -19.02
N LEU A 173 -5.56 -0.12 -19.89
CA LEU A 173 -4.87 1.14 -20.15
C LEU A 173 -5.78 2.19 -20.82
N GLU A 174 -6.72 1.76 -21.65
CA GLU A 174 -7.62 2.66 -22.37
C GLU A 174 -8.66 3.27 -21.42
N GLU A 175 -9.30 2.43 -20.60
CA GLU A 175 -10.22 2.93 -19.57
C GLU A 175 -9.48 3.72 -18.48
N PHE A 176 -8.28 3.29 -18.06
CA PHE A 176 -7.48 4.02 -17.07
C PHE A 176 -7.13 5.43 -17.56
N LYS A 177 -6.68 5.58 -18.81
CA LYS A 177 -6.34 6.89 -19.40
C LYS A 177 -7.53 7.83 -19.44
N LYS A 178 -8.70 7.32 -19.81
CA LYS A 178 -9.97 8.07 -19.81
C LYS A 178 -10.40 8.46 -18.39
N ASP A 179 -10.25 7.55 -17.44
CA ASP A 179 -10.61 7.79 -16.03
C ASP A 179 -9.69 8.79 -15.34
N LEU A 180 -8.41 8.84 -15.71
CA LEU A 180 -7.43 9.80 -15.19
C LEU A 180 -7.85 11.26 -15.45
N GLU A 181 -8.48 11.53 -16.60
CA GLU A 181 -9.00 12.85 -16.95
C GLU A 181 -10.45 13.07 -16.49
N SER A 182 -11.11 12.02 -16.00
CA SER A 182 -12.53 12.05 -15.66
C SER A 182 -12.85 12.89 -14.41
N PRO A 183 -14.07 13.46 -14.32
CA PRO A 183 -14.57 14.04 -13.08
C PRO A 183 -14.75 13.01 -11.95
N LEU A 184 -14.87 11.71 -12.29
CA LEU A 184 -15.12 10.64 -11.31
C LEU A 184 -13.92 10.41 -10.41
N ALA A 185 -12.71 10.30 -10.97
CA ALA A 185 -11.49 10.12 -10.19
C ALA A 185 -11.24 11.32 -9.24
N LYS A 186 -11.49 12.55 -9.73
CA LYS A 186 -11.40 13.78 -8.91
C LYS A 186 -12.41 13.78 -7.77
N LYS A 187 -13.65 13.36 -8.05
CA LYS A 187 -14.71 13.26 -7.03
C LYS A 187 -14.38 12.17 -6.00
N ALA A 188 -13.86 11.03 -6.43
CA ALA A 188 -13.40 9.96 -5.53
C ALA A 188 -12.30 10.46 -4.59
N LEU A 189 -11.32 11.19 -5.12
CA LEU A 189 -10.28 11.83 -4.29
C LEU A 189 -10.89 12.82 -3.30
N GLN A 190 -11.84 13.67 -3.73
CA GLN A 190 -12.52 14.59 -2.82
C GLN A 190 -13.29 13.87 -1.71
N CYS A 191 -13.89 12.71 -2.00
CA CYS A 191 -14.54 11.87 -0.99
C CYS A 191 -13.53 11.32 0.02
N ASP A 192 -12.35 10.86 -0.42
CA ASP A 192 -11.29 10.40 0.49
C ASP A 192 -10.84 11.53 1.43
N ILE A 193 -10.61 12.73 0.87
CA ILE A 193 -10.21 13.91 1.65
C ILE A 193 -11.29 14.32 2.64
N LYS A 194 -12.56 14.29 2.23
CA LYS A 194 -13.69 14.57 3.11
C LYS A 194 -13.75 13.57 4.25
N THR A 195 -13.64 12.27 3.95
CA THR A 195 -13.63 11.19 4.95
C THR A 195 -12.46 11.35 5.93
N THR A 196 -11.27 11.70 5.42
CA THR A 196 -10.08 12.00 6.23
C THR A 196 -10.37 13.09 7.25
N ASN A 197 -11.02 14.19 6.84
CA ASN A 197 -11.38 15.28 7.72
C ASN A 197 -12.49 14.91 8.72
N GLU A 198 -13.50 14.16 8.28
CA GLU A 198 -14.60 13.70 9.14
C GLU A 198 -14.12 12.74 10.23
N MET A 199 -13.12 11.89 9.94
CA MET A 199 -12.48 11.00 10.91
C MET A 199 -11.37 11.68 11.73
N GLY A 200 -11.17 12.99 11.58
CA GLY A 200 -10.18 13.75 12.37
C GLY A 200 -8.73 13.36 12.09
N VAL A 201 -8.43 12.76 10.93
CA VAL A 201 -7.08 12.30 10.60
C VAL A 201 -6.21 13.47 10.16
N GLU A 202 -5.17 13.75 10.93
CA GLU A 202 -4.28 14.90 10.69
C GLU A 202 -2.92 14.53 10.09
N VAL A 203 -2.46 13.32 10.35
CA VAL A 203 -1.13 12.80 10.00
C VAL A 203 -1.26 11.43 9.36
N VAL A 204 -0.37 11.10 8.42
CA VAL A 204 -0.30 9.78 7.78
C VAL A 204 1.06 9.12 8.05
N PRO A 205 1.12 7.77 8.12
CA PRO A 205 0.00 6.84 8.04
C PRO A 205 -0.90 6.90 9.28
N THR A 206 -2.22 6.78 9.09
CA THR A 206 -3.18 6.55 10.19
C THR A 206 -4.09 5.40 9.81
N PHE A 207 -4.40 4.55 10.79
CA PHE A 207 -5.24 3.38 10.62
C PHE A 207 -6.43 3.52 11.56
N VAL A 208 -7.64 3.38 11.03
CA VAL A 208 -8.87 3.40 11.83
C VAL A 208 -9.57 2.07 11.66
N PHE A 209 -9.77 1.37 12.76
CA PHE A 209 -10.34 0.04 12.83
C PHE A 209 -11.77 0.15 13.32
N PHE A 210 -12.70 -0.45 12.58
CA PHE A 210 -14.10 -0.55 12.93
C PHE A 210 -14.48 -2.03 13.04
N ASN A 211 -15.36 -2.35 13.98
CA ASN A 211 -16.07 -3.62 13.97
C ASN A 211 -17.43 -3.47 13.28
N ASN A 212 -18.22 -4.54 13.27
CA ASN A 212 -19.55 -4.54 12.66
C ASN A 212 -20.63 -3.84 13.49
N ASN A 213 -20.34 -3.43 14.73
CA ASN A 213 -21.29 -2.73 15.58
C ASN A 213 -21.22 -1.23 15.29
N VAL A 214 -22.27 -0.70 14.65
CA VAL A 214 -22.34 0.72 14.28
C VAL A 214 -22.45 1.68 15.47
N ASP A 215 -22.80 1.15 16.65
CA ASP A 215 -22.91 1.93 17.88
C ASP A 215 -21.57 2.01 18.66
N GLU A 216 -20.56 1.22 18.26
CA GLU A 216 -19.24 1.24 18.87
C GLU A 216 -18.30 2.16 18.09
N GLU A 217 -17.50 2.94 18.82
CA GLU A 217 -16.50 3.82 18.23
C GLU A 217 -15.33 2.99 17.66
N GLY A 218 -14.78 3.45 16.54
CA GLY A 218 -13.58 2.84 15.97
C GLY A 218 -12.32 3.21 16.75
N LEU A 219 -11.32 2.32 16.72
CA LEU A 219 -10.01 2.57 17.32
C LEU A 219 -9.06 3.13 16.25
N SER A 220 -8.33 4.20 16.56
CA SER A 220 -7.36 4.79 15.65
C SER A 220 -5.92 4.71 16.17
N ILE A 221 -4.98 4.58 15.25
CA ILE A 221 -3.54 4.61 15.54
C ILE A 221 -2.81 5.37 14.44
N THR A 222 -1.96 6.31 14.83
CA THR A 222 -1.24 7.23 13.92
C THR A 222 0.26 7.00 14.00
N GLY A 223 0.87 6.70 12.86
CA GLY A 223 2.29 6.39 12.72
C GLY A 223 2.57 4.90 12.63
N LEU A 224 3.86 4.56 12.65
CA LEU A 224 4.35 3.19 12.60
C LEU A 224 4.57 2.64 14.00
N TYR A 225 3.89 1.53 14.30
CA TYR A 225 4.05 0.81 15.56
C TYR A 225 4.56 -0.62 15.32
N PRO A 226 5.04 -1.31 16.35
CA PRO A 226 5.35 -2.73 16.25
C PRO A 226 4.11 -3.57 15.91
N TYR A 227 4.31 -4.67 15.20
CA TYR A 227 3.25 -5.60 14.76
C TYR A 227 2.22 -5.96 15.84
N HIS A 228 2.68 -6.25 17.05
CA HIS A 228 1.80 -6.69 18.15
C HIS A 228 0.76 -5.65 18.56
N ILE A 229 1.02 -4.35 18.35
CA ILE A 229 0.05 -3.29 18.66
C ILE A 229 -1.17 -3.40 17.75
N TYR A 230 -0.97 -3.67 16.46
CA TYR A 230 -2.08 -3.85 15.51
C TYR A 230 -2.88 -5.12 15.81
N VAL A 231 -2.21 -6.18 16.28
CA VAL A 231 -2.91 -7.41 16.73
C VAL A 231 -3.76 -7.12 17.96
N GLN A 232 -3.25 -6.37 18.94
CA GLN A 232 -4.02 -5.97 20.12
C GLN A 232 -5.28 -5.16 19.75
N MET A 233 -5.20 -4.27 18.77
CA MET A 233 -6.38 -3.53 18.29
C MET A 233 -7.43 -4.46 17.65
N ILE A 234 -6.98 -5.48 16.90
CA ILE A 234 -7.86 -6.50 16.34
C ILE A 234 -8.51 -7.31 17.47
N GLU A 235 -7.74 -7.74 18.47
CA GLU A 235 -8.25 -8.47 19.64
C GLU A 235 -9.30 -7.68 20.43
N GLU A 236 -9.03 -6.40 20.68
CA GLU A 236 -9.91 -5.49 21.41
C GLU A 236 -11.26 -5.35 20.69
N LEU A 237 -11.23 -5.10 19.38
CA LEU A 237 -12.46 -4.92 18.59
C LEU A 237 -13.23 -6.22 18.32
N LEU A 238 -12.55 -7.38 18.35
CA LEU A 238 -13.19 -8.68 18.27
C LEU A 238 -13.77 -9.14 19.62
N GLY A 239 -13.18 -8.70 20.74
CA GLY A 239 -13.52 -9.18 22.08
C GLY A 239 -12.96 -10.58 22.39
N TYR A 240 -12.07 -11.11 21.56
CA TYR A 240 -11.39 -12.39 21.74
C TYR A 240 -10.06 -12.41 20.99
N THR A 241 -9.15 -13.32 21.38
CA THR A 241 -7.89 -13.55 20.65
C THR A 241 -8.15 -14.33 19.36
N PRO A 242 -7.97 -13.73 18.16
CA PRO A 242 -8.17 -14.43 16.90
C PRO A 242 -7.06 -15.45 16.65
N GLU A 243 -7.41 -16.59 16.06
CA GLU A 243 -6.43 -17.57 15.60
C GLU A 243 -5.75 -17.06 14.32
N LYS A 244 -4.42 -17.21 14.25
CA LYS A 244 -3.66 -16.98 13.03
C LYS A 244 -4.07 -17.98 11.96
N ALA A 245 -4.03 -17.57 10.70
CA ALA A 245 -4.14 -18.48 9.56
C ALA A 245 -2.97 -19.48 9.54
N GLU A 246 -3.17 -20.58 8.84
CA GLU A 246 -2.12 -21.57 8.60
C GLU A 246 -0.90 -20.92 7.92
N PRO A 247 0.32 -21.23 8.37
CA PRO A 247 1.52 -20.63 7.80
C PRO A 247 1.70 -21.07 6.34
N ILE A 248 1.90 -20.10 5.47
CA ILE A 248 2.33 -20.33 4.08
C ILE A 248 3.85 -20.48 3.99
N SER A 249 4.36 -21.00 2.88
CA SER A 249 5.80 -21.00 2.58
C SER A 249 6.28 -19.65 2.03
N ILE A 250 7.59 -19.38 2.11
CA ILE A 250 8.20 -18.17 1.50
C ILE A 250 7.94 -18.13 -0.01
N GLU A 251 7.96 -19.28 -0.68
CA GLU A 251 7.68 -19.35 -2.11
C GLU A 251 6.23 -19.00 -2.45
N GLU A 252 5.26 -19.50 -1.69
CA GLU A 252 3.84 -19.11 -1.86
C GLU A 252 3.64 -17.62 -1.60
N PHE A 253 4.30 -17.06 -0.57
CA PHE A 253 4.29 -15.62 -0.31
C PHE A 253 4.87 -14.82 -1.48
N LEU A 254 6.00 -15.25 -2.04
CA LEU A 254 6.62 -14.62 -3.22
C LEU A 254 5.72 -14.72 -4.46
N LYS A 255 5.09 -15.86 -4.69
CA LYS A 255 4.15 -16.06 -5.79
C LYS A 255 2.93 -15.14 -5.66
N ARG A 256 2.42 -14.98 -4.44
CA ARG A 256 1.29 -14.10 -4.13
C ARG A 256 1.61 -12.62 -4.36
N TYR A 257 2.72 -12.15 -3.79
CA TYR A 257 3.06 -10.71 -3.81
C TYR A 257 3.97 -10.29 -4.97
N ASN A 258 4.52 -11.23 -5.73
CA ASN A 258 5.37 -11.11 -6.92
C ASN A 258 6.69 -10.34 -6.77
N PHE A 259 6.73 -9.23 -6.03
CA PHE A 259 7.91 -8.40 -5.86
C PHE A 259 7.98 -7.87 -4.43
N VAL A 260 8.92 -8.39 -3.63
CA VAL A 260 8.98 -8.13 -2.19
C VAL A 260 10.39 -7.82 -1.70
N ALA A 261 10.52 -7.00 -0.66
CA ALA A 261 11.78 -6.71 -0.01
C ALA A 261 12.23 -7.88 0.89
N THR A 262 13.54 -8.00 1.13
CA THR A 262 14.06 -8.92 2.17
C THR A 262 13.39 -8.67 3.53
N ILE A 263 13.18 -7.40 3.91
CA ILE A 263 12.55 -7.06 5.20
C ILE A 263 11.07 -7.47 5.26
N GLU A 264 10.35 -7.46 4.13
CA GLU A 264 8.96 -7.95 4.08
C GLU A 264 8.92 -9.44 4.38
N VAL A 265 9.85 -10.23 3.83
CA VAL A 265 9.99 -11.66 4.15
C VAL A 265 10.42 -11.85 5.61
N ALA A 266 11.40 -11.07 6.10
CA ALA A 266 11.86 -11.17 7.48
C ALA A 266 10.73 -10.95 8.49
N VAL A 267 9.93 -9.90 8.30
CA VAL A 267 8.80 -9.58 9.18
C VAL A 267 7.70 -10.64 9.09
N VAL A 268 7.27 -11.02 7.89
CA VAL A 268 6.16 -11.98 7.71
C VAL A 268 6.48 -13.32 8.35
N PHE A 269 7.73 -13.79 8.23
CA PHE A 269 8.16 -15.11 8.68
C PHE A 269 8.89 -15.12 10.03
N ASP A 270 8.90 -13.99 10.76
CA ASP A 270 9.58 -13.84 12.06
C ASP A 270 11.07 -14.25 12.01
N LEU A 271 11.76 -13.88 10.92
CA LEU A 271 13.18 -14.16 10.69
C LEU A 271 14.03 -12.91 10.94
N ALA A 272 15.30 -13.13 11.32
CA ALA A 272 16.31 -12.08 11.20
C ALA A 272 16.52 -11.73 9.71
N PRO A 273 16.79 -10.45 9.35
CA PRO A 273 16.98 -10.05 7.96
C PRO A 273 18.02 -10.88 7.21
N GLU A 274 19.10 -11.28 7.87
CA GLU A 274 20.18 -12.10 7.29
C GLU A 274 19.71 -13.53 6.96
N GLU A 275 18.83 -14.10 7.80
CA GLU A 275 18.28 -15.44 7.57
C GLU A 275 17.23 -15.41 6.46
N ALA A 276 16.38 -14.36 6.41
CA ALA A 276 15.48 -14.15 5.28
C ALA A 276 16.25 -14.01 3.96
N GLU A 277 17.33 -13.23 3.95
CA GLU A 277 18.18 -13.06 2.76
C GLU A 277 18.83 -14.39 2.32
N LYS A 278 19.30 -15.20 3.28
CA LYS A 278 19.85 -16.54 3.00
C LYS A 278 18.83 -17.45 2.34
N GLN A 279 17.59 -17.48 2.84
CA GLN A 279 16.52 -18.29 2.24
C GLN A 279 16.15 -17.80 0.83
N LEU A 280 16.13 -16.49 0.61
CA LEU A 280 15.88 -15.90 -0.72
C LEU A 280 17.03 -16.19 -1.70
N LYS A 281 18.28 -16.19 -1.23
CA LYS A 281 19.45 -16.63 -2.03
C LYS A 281 19.35 -18.10 -2.43
N LEU A 282 18.84 -18.98 -1.56
CA LEU A 282 18.57 -20.38 -1.91
C LEU A 282 17.50 -20.49 -3.02
N LEU A 283 16.41 -19.72 -2.92
CA LEU A 283 15.38 -19.68 -3.97
C LEU A 283 15.93 -19.11 -5.29
N LYS A 284 16.86 -18.15 -5.25
CA LYS A 284 17.57 -17.65 -6.42
C LYS A 284 18.42 -18.73 -7.09
N LEU A 285 19.14 -19.55 -6.31
CA LEU A 285 19.90 -20.69 -6.85
C LEU A 285 18.99 -21.74 -7.51
N GLN A 286 17.76 -21.85 -7.04
CA GLN A 286 16.71 -22.69 -7.63
C GLN A 286 15.99 -22.03 -8.82
N GLN A 287 16.40 -20.82 -9.24
CA GLN A 287 15.78 -20.05 -10.33
C GLN A 287 14.30 -19.71 -10.10
N LYS A 288 13.88 -19.58 -8.84
CA LYS A 288 12.50 -19.21 -8.47
C LYS A 288 12.31 -17.71 -8.28
N VAL A 289 13.41 -17.00 -7.98
CA VAL A 289 13.41 -15.55 -7.81
C VAL A 289 14.60 -14.89 -8.50
N GLU A 290 14.40 -13.65 -8.93
CA GLU A 290 15.43 -12.72 -9.35
C GLU A 290 15.72 -11.73 -8.21
N ALA A 291 17.00 -11.47 -7.93
CA ALA A 291 17.41 -10.44 -6.98
C ALA A 291 17.53 -9.08 -7.68
N VAL A 292 16.88 -8.06 -7.14
CA VAL A 292 16.89 -6.67 -7.61
C VAL A 292 17.50 -5.81 -6.51
N PRO A 293 18.82 -5.53 -6.58
CA PRO A 293 19.48 -4.63 -5.63
C PRO A 293 18.90 -3.22 -5.72
N VAL A 294 18.67 -2.60 -4.57
CA VAL A 294 18.19 -1.21 -4.44
C VAL A 294 19.13 -0.45 -3.51
N LYS A 295 18.92 0.87 -3.30
CA LYS A 295 19.81 1.69 -2.47
C LYS A 295 20.00 1.10 -1.06
N TYR A 296 18.92 0.61 -0.44
CA TYR A 296 18.96 -0.06 0.87
C TYR A 296 18.42 -1.49 0.78
N GLY A 297 19.33 -2.46 0.70
CA GLY A 297 18.96 -3.88 0.70
C GLY A 297 18.62 -4.41 -0.69
N THR A 298 17.67 -5.35 -0.75
CA THR A 298 17.36 -6.08 -1.98
C THR A 298 15.87 -6.43 -2.03
N PHE A 299 15.29 -6.25 -3.20
CA PHE A 299 13.96 -6.76 -3.55
C PHE A 299 14.09 -8.03 -4.37
N TRP A 300 13.07 -8.86 -4.34
CA TRP A 300 13.05 -10.19 -4.94
C TRP A 300 11.81 -10.32 -5.80
N ARG A 301 12.02 -10.57 -7.08
CA ARG A 301 10.96 -10.80 -8.05
C ARG A 301 10.74 -12.29 -8.21
N TYR A 302 9.52 -12.76 -8.02
CA TYR A 302 9.16 -14.13 -8.31
C TYR A 302 9.18 -14.36 -9.83
N ILE A 303 9.89 -15.41 -10.26
CA ILE A 303 9.99 -15.85 -11.67
C ILE A 303 9.68 -17.35 -11.80
N GLY A 304 9.23 -17.98 -10.70
CA GLY A 304 8.83 -19.37 -10.70
C GLY A 304 7.57 -19.58 -11.56
N SER A 305 7.46 -20.78 -12.13
CA SER A 305 6.31 -21.22 -12.93
C SER A 305 5.19 -21.80 -12.05
#